data_AF-A0A963WXI1-F1
#
_entry.id   AF-A0A963WXI1-F1
#
_cell.length_a   1.000
_cell.length_b   1.000
_cell.length_c   1.000
_cell.angle_alpha   90.00
_cell.angle_beta   90.00
_cell.angle_gamma   90.00
#
_symmetry.space_group_name_H-M   'P 1'
#
loop_
_entity.id
_entity.type
_entity.pdbx_description
1 polymer ?
#
loop_
_entity_poly.entity_id
_entity_poly.type
_entity_poly.pdbx_seq_one_letter_code
_entity_poly.pdbx_strand_id
1 'polypeptide(L)'
;MNLSIFGNTAITIFALIAAPAAHATTVTFDALPDYGTAIDDYINTGGFTPYVENGVTVTPTDGLLAWYSAPGFAHMDDSGTDFASGLLFNMATAFDAVSFSLISLGYNFFGEHGPLGETINVTGFAGGSAIAFADFMMSGDYLDSQSFTLGSGFSALDALLIEIVYPANAPYCDAPCGHFDLDSVVLAPIVPAVPLPSSMAMLGAAGLALFGLRKRRRRISA
;
A
#
# COMPACT_ATOMS: atom_id res chain seq x y z
N MET A 1 58.23 0.19 43.51
CA MET A 1 58.15 1.60 43.05
C MET A 1 58.41 1.58 41.56
N ASN A 2 57.58 2.02 40.61
CA ASN A 2 56.23 2.59 40.51
C ASN A 2 55.75 2.15 39.10
N LEU A 3 54.63 1.46 38.97
CA LEU A 3 53.27 1.96 38.68
C LEU A 3 53.08 2.56 37.26
N SER A 4 52.40 1.74 36.43
CA SER A 4 51.44 1.95 35.32
C SER A 4 51.31 3.31 34.59
N ILE A 5 50.87 3.37 33.33
CA ILE A 5 49.43 3.43 32.96
C ILE A 5 49.25 3.03 31.48
N PHE A 6 48.33 2.07 31.25
CA PHE A 6 47.74 1.75 29.95
C PHE A 6 46.65 2.78 29.60
N GLY A 7 46.69 3.36 28.39
CA GLY A 7 45.62 4.20 27.86
C GLY A 7 44.69 3.39 26.96
N ASN A 8 43.51 3.04 27.45
CA ASN A 8 42.41 2.51 26.63
C ASN A 8 41.65 3.67 25.98
N THR A 9 41.82 3.88 24.68
CA THR A 9 41.00 4.79 23.89
C THR A 9 39.74 4.05 23.44
N ALA A 10 38.62 4.28 24.12
CA ALA A 10 37.31 3.83 23.66
C ALA A 10 36.83 4.79 22.56
N ILE A 11 36.77 4.31 21.32
CA ILE A 11 36.14 5.00 20.19
C ILE A 11 34.66 4.70 20.24
N THR A 12 33.84 5.66 20.68
CA THR A 12 32.38 5.55 20.61
C THR A 12 31.92 5.96 19.22
N ILE A 13 31.55 4.99 18.38
CA ILE A 13 30.92 5.21 17.08
C ILE A 13 29.44 5.55 17.35
N PHE A 14 29.05 6.81 17.14
CA PHE A 14 27.64 7.21 17.11
C PHE A 14 27.08 6.88 15.71
N ALA A 15 26.37 5.76 15.59
CA ALA A 15 25.58 5.46 14.40
C ALA A 15 24.33 6.35 14.40
N LEU A 16 24.29 7.31 13.48
CA LEU A 16 23.12 8.13 13.22
C LEU A 16 22.09 7.26 12.47
N ILE A 17 21.14 6.66 13.17
CA ILE A 17 20.04 5.93 12.53
C ILE A 17 19.00 6.98 12.10
N ALA A 18 19.10 7.41 10.84
CA ALA A 18 18.03 8.18 10.22
C ALA A 18 16.83 7.24 10.00
N ALA A 19 15.73 7.49 10.70
CA ALA A 19 14.48 6.80 10.41
C ALA A 19 13.96 7.28 9.04
N PRO A 20 13.61 6.37 8.12
CA PRO A 20 12.97 6.77 6.88
C PRO A 20 11.61 7.41 7.19
N ALA A 21 11.29 8.50 6.50
CA ALA A 21 9.95 9.08 6.55
C ALA A 21 8.96 8.08 5.95
N ALA A 22 7.80 7.90 6.59
CA ALA A 22 6.70 7.13 6.04
C ALA A 22 6.17 7.87 4.80
N HIS A 23 6.54 7.41 3.62
CA HIS A 23 5.95 7.89 2.37
C HIS A 23 4.80 6.97 2.00
N ALA A 24 3.69 7.55 1.54
CA ALA A 24 2.64 6.76 0.92
C ALA A 24 3.21 6.01 -0.28
N THR A 25 2.84 4.75 -0.40
CA THR A 25 3.15 3.88 -1.52
C THR A 25 1.95 3.88 -2.47
N THR A 26 2.23 3.93 -3.76
CA THR A 26 1.23 3.73 -4.82
C THR A 26 1.54 2.43 -5.53
N VAL A 27 0.51 1.60 -5.73
CA VAL A 27 0.53 0.47 -6.65
C VAL A 27 -0.02 0.96 -7.98
N THR A 28 0.73 0.78 -9.07
CA THR A 28 0.37 1.24 -10.44
C THR A 28 0.27 0.11 -11.46
N PHE A 29 0.54 -1.14 -11.05
CA PHE A 29 0.39 -2.33 -11.91
C PHE A 29 1.26 -2.32 -13.19
N ASP A 30 2.29 -1.47 -13.25
CA ASP A 30 3.16 -1.28 -14.42
C ASP A 30 3.85 -2.56 -14.90
N ALA A 31 4.04 -3.53 -14.00
CA ALA A 31 4.72 -4.79 -14.26
C ALA A 31 3.78 -6.00 -14.34
N LEU A 32 2.45 -5.79 -14.37
CA LEU A 32 1.53 -6.90 -14.58
C LEU A 32 1.77 -7.55 -15.95
N PRO A 33 1.66 -8.89 -16.05
CA PRO A 33 1.65 -9.57 -17.33
C PRO A 33 0.35 -9.28 -18.10
N ASP A 34 0.42 -9.41 -19.42
CA ASP A 34 -0.79 -9.45 -20.25
C ASP A 34 -1.59 -10.73 -19.97
N TYR A 35 -2.88 -10.71 -20.29
CA TYR A 35 -3.76 -11.87 -20.15
C TYR A 35 -3.18 -13.17 -20.74
N GLY A 36 -2.62 -13.11 -21.96
CA GLY A 36 -2.07 -14.28 -22.65
C GLY A 36 -0.89 -14.91 -21.91
N THR A 37 -0.02 -14.08 -21.36
CA THR A 37 1.08 -14.54 -20.49
C THR A 37 0.57 -15.09 -19.16
N ALA A 38 -0.39 -14.41 -18.52
CA ALA A 38 -0.93 -14.81 -17.24
C ALA A 38 -1.70 -16.14 -17.30
N ILE A 39 -2.51 -16.35 -18.34
CA ILE A 39 -3.25 -17.61 -18.52
C ILE A 39 -2.30 -18.78 -18.81
N ASP A 40 -1.24 -18.57 -19.58
CA ASP A 40 -0.22 -19.60 -19.81
C ASP A 40 0.48 -19.98 -18.50
N ASP A 41 0.88 -19.00 -17.68
CA ASP A 41 1.46 -19.28 -16.36
C ASP A 41 0.49 -20.05 -15.46
N TYR A 42 -0.78 -19.65 -15.41
CA TYR A 42 -1.82 -20.33 -14.63
C TYR A 42 -2.00 -21.80 -15.07
N ILE A 43 -2.09 -22.05 -16.38
CA ILE A 43 -2.25 -23.40 -16.94
C ILE A 43 -1.05 -24.28 -16.59
N ASN A 44 0.17 -23.73 -16.63
CA ASN A 44 1.40 -24.49 -16.45
C ASN A 44 1.79 -24.69 -14.97
N THR A 45 1.43 -23.76 -14.09
CA THR A 45 1.81 -23.80 -12.66
C THR A 45 0.67 -24.20 -11.72
N GLY A 46 -0.58 -24.13 -12.19
CA GLY A 46 -1.77 -24.50 -11.41
C GLY A 46 -2.17 -23.48 -10.34
N GLY A 47 -1.66 -22.26 -10.40
CA GLY A 47 -2.00 -21.20 -9.46
C GLY A 47 -1.52 -19.83 -9.93
N PHE A 48 -1.94 -18.78 -9.23
CA PHE A 48 -1.49 -17.41 -9.50
C PHE A 48 -0.30 -17.08 -8.61
N THR A 49 0.72 -16.46 -9.21
CA THR A 49 1.82 -15.86 -8.45
C THR A 49 1.34 -14.51 -7.91
N PRO A 50 1.46 -14.23 -6.60
CA PRO A 50 1.12 -12.92 -6.06
C PRO A 50 1.91 -11.81 -6.77
N TYR A 51 1.24 -10.74 -7.15
CA TYR A 51 1.89 -9.55 -7.68
C TYR A 51 2.48 -8.74 -6.53
N VAL A 52 3.72 -8.26 -6.67
CA VAL A 52 4.37 -7.48 -5.62
C VAL A 52 4.93 -6.21 -6.22
N GLU A 53 4.53 -5.06 -5.66
CA GLU A 53 4.96 -3.75 -6.11
C GLU A 53 5.17 -2.84 -4.91
N ASN A 54 6.33 -2.16 -4.85
CA ASN A 54 6.63 -1.16 -3.83
C ASN A 54 6.41 -1.62 -2.37
N GLY A 55 6.56 -2.94 -2.10
CA GLY A 55 6.34 -3.53 -0.79
C GLY A 55 4.89 -3.86 -0.44
N VAL A 56 3.98 -3.73 -1.42
CA VAL A 56 2.59 -4.19 -1.35
C VAL A 56 2.48 -5.51 -2.11
N THR A 57 1.90 -6.51 -1.48
CA THR A 57 1.50 -7.76 -2.14
C THR A 57 0.04 -7.63 -2.55
N VAL A 58 -0.26 -7.88 -3.83
CA VAL A 58 -1.60 -7.94 -4.39
C VAL A 58 -1.90 -9.39 -4.76
N THR A 59 -2.98 -9.91 -4.20
CA THR A 59 -3.42 -11.29 -4.43
C THR A 59 -4.84 -11.27 -4.97
N PRO A 60 -5.13 -11.89 -6.13
CA PRO A 60 -6.50 -12.06 -6.57
C PRO A 60 -7.27 -12.97 -5.59
N THR A 61 -8.50 -12.60 -5.25
CA THR A 61 -9.39 -13.45 -4.44
C THR A 61 -9.89 -14.68 -5.21
N ASP A 62 -9.96 -14.52 -6.52
CA ASP A 62 -10.41 -15.45 -7.54
C ASP A 62 -9.80 -15.04 -8.89
N GLY A 63 -9.86 -15.91 -9.89
CA GLY A 63 -9.46 -15.56 -11.25
C GLY A 63 -8.01 -15.06 -11.42
N LEU A 64 -7.72 -14.58 -12.63
CA LEU A 64 -6.44 -14.09 -13.11
C LEU A 64 -6.25 -12.62 -12.73
N LEU A 65 -5.08 -12.33 -12.16
CA LEU A 65 -4.57 -10.96 -12.07
C LEU A 65 -3.66 -10.68 -13.27
N ALA A 66 -4.16 -9.88 -14.21
CA ALA A 66 -3.45 -9.49 -15.42
C ALA A 66 -4.00 -8.17 -15.96
N TRP A 67 -3.30 -7.57 -16.93
CA TRP A 67 -3.88 -6.51 -17.73
C TRP A 67 -4.51 -7.07 -19.02
N TYR A 68 -5.54 -6.39 -19.51
CA TYR A 68 -6.23 -6.74 -20.76
C TYR A 68 -6.26 -5.58 -21.77
N SER A 69 -6.79 -4.43 -21.36
CA SER A 69 -6.94 -3.27 -22.27
C SER A 69 -5.61 -2.58 -22.56
N ALA A 70 -4.81 -2.34 -21.52
CA ALA A 70 -3.52 -1.67 -21.61
C ALA A 70 -2.59 -2.07 -20.45
N PRO A 71 -1.27 -2.04 -20.63
CA PRO A 71 -0.31 -2.17 -19.51
C PRO A 71 -0.49 -1.06 -18.47
N GLY A 72 -0.18 -1.37 -17.20
CA GLY A 72 -0.33 -0.42 -16.09
C GLY A 72 -1.71 -0.45 -15.42
N PHE A 73 -2.52 -1.47 -15.67
CA PHE A 73 -3.83 -1.63 -15.05
C PHE A 73 -4.08 -3.08 -14.65
N ALA A 74 -4.80 -3.30 -13.55
CA ALA A 74 -5.36 -4.62 -13.25
C ALA A 74 -6.78 -4.71 -13.79
N HIS A 75 -7.02 -5.60 -14.76
CA HIS A 75 -8.37 -5.82 -15.29
C HIS A 75 -9.20 -6.63 -14.31
N MET A 76 -10.42 -6.18 -14.03
CA MET A 76 -11.32 -6.82 -13.07
C MET A 76 -12.71 -6.98 -13.67
N ASP A 77 -13.27 -8.18 -13.48
CA ASP A 77 -14.56 -8.60 -14.00
C ASP A 77 -15.44 -9.13 -12.88
N ASP A 78 -16.73 -8.79 -12.90
CA ASP A 78 -17.64 -9.21 -11.82
C ASP A 78 -18.05 -10.68 -11.84
N SER A 79 -18.01 -11.31 -13.02
CA SER A 79 -18.48 -12.68 -13.22
C SER A 79 -18.18 -13.22 -14.60
N GLY A 80 -18.18 -14.56 -14.72
CA GLY A 80 -18.30 -15.28 -15.98
C GLY A 80 -17.10 -15.22 -16.93
N THR A 81 -15.99 -14.62 -16.49
CA THR A 81 -14.68 -14.71 -17.13
C THR A 81 -13.66 -15.36 -16.19
N ASP A 82 -12.44 -15.51 -16.67
CA ASP A 82 -11.33 -16.03 -15.86
C ASP A 82 -10.58 -14.90 -15.12
N PHE A 83 -10.97 -13.62 -15.25
CA PHE A 83 -10.33 -12.51 -14.55
C PHE A 83 -10.78 -12.42 -13.09
N ALA A 84 -9.98 -11.75 -12.26
CA ALA A 84 -10.29 -11.55 -10.86
C ALA A 84 -11.49 -10.60 -10.66
N SER A 85 -12.38 -10.96 -9.74
CA SER A 85 -13.44 -10.06 -9.26
C SER A 85 -13.00 -9.28 -8.02
N GLY A 86 -11.94 -9.72 -7.33
CA GLY A 86 -11.41 -9.05 -6.16
C GLY A 86 -9.89 -9.09 -6.05
N LEU A 87 -9.32 -8.00 -5.53
CA LEU A 87 -7.90 -7.87 -5.26
C LEU A 87 -7.67 -7.55 -3.78
N LEU A 88 -6.90 -8.42 -3.12
CA LEU A 88 -6.47 -8.26 -1.74
C LEU A 88 -5.07 -7.65 -1.70
N PHE A 89 -4.95 -6.51 -1.02
CA PHE A 89 -3.72 -5.76 -0.84
C PHE A 89 -3.21 -5.92 0.59
N ASN A 90 -1.94 -6.30 0.74
CA ASN A 90 -1.29 -6.46 2.03
C ASN A 90 0.08 -5.78 2.04
N MET A 91 0.52 -5.32 3.21
CA MET A 91 1.87 -4.81 3.45
C MET A 91 2.50 -5.54 4.63
N ALA A 92 3.83 -5.44 4.75
CA ALA A 92 4.56 -6.01 5.89
C ALA A 92 4.22 -5.34 7.23
N THR A 93 3.71 -4.10 7.20
CA THR A 93 3.27 -3.32 8.35
C THR A 93 1.84 -2.87 8.15
N ALA A 94 1.14 -2.53 9.25
CA ALA A 94 -0.17 -1.91 9.14
C ALA A 94 -0.11 -0.62 8.30
N PHE A 95 -1.21 -0.28 7.64
CA PHE A 95 -1.29 0.86 6.73
C PHE A 95 -2.67 1.52 6.77
N ASP A 96 -2.72 2.77 6.32
CA ASP A 96 -3.97 3.46 6.01
C ASP A 96 -4.22 3.35 4.50
N ALA A 97 -5.42 2.96 4.08
CA ALA A 97 -5.80 3.02 2.68
C ALA A 97 -6.37 4.41 2.37
N VAL A 98 -5.77 5.11 1.41
CA VAL A 98 -6.02 6.54 1.17
C VAL A 98 -7.00 6.73 0.02
N SER A 99 -6.73 6.11 -1.12
CA SER A 99 -7.53 6.27 -2.34
C SER A 99 -7.25 5.17 -3.33
N PHE A 100 -8.15 5.00 -4.28
CA PHE A 100 -7.90 4.23 -5.49
C PHE A 100 -8.51 4.93 -6.71
N SER A 101 -8.04 4.58 -7.89
CA SER A 101 -8.58 5.06 -9.16
C SER A 101 -8.69 3.93 -10.17
N LEU A 102 -9.64 4.09 -11.09
CA LEU A 102 -9.94 3.12 -12.12
C LEU A 102 -10.39 3.80 -13.40
N ILE A 103 -10.40 3.02 -14.48
CA ILE A 103 -11.06 3.34 -15.73
C ILE A 103 -12.23 2.37 -15.89
N SER A 104 -13.45 2.89 -15.88
CA SER A 104 -14.63 2.07 -16.14
C SER A 104 -14.64 1.60 -17.59
N LEU A 105 -14.94 0.32 -17.80
CA LEU A 105 -15.21 -0.22 -19.13
C LEU A 105 -16.72 -0.42 -19.35
N GLY A 106 -17.54 0.06 -18.41
CA GLY A 106 -18.99 0.05 -18.50
C GLY A 106 -19.60 -1.31 -18.16
N TYR A 107 -20.75 -1.58 -18.77
CA TYR A 107 -21.53 -2.78 -18.53
C TYR A 107 -22.05 -3.40 -19.83
N ASN A 108 -22.16 -4.73 -19.88
CA ASN A 108 -22.63 -5.50 -21.02
C ASN A 108 -24.13 -5.89 -20.90
N PHE A 109 -25.02 -4.92 -20.67
CA PHE A 109 -26.46 -5.20 -20.55
C PHE A 109 -27.12 -5.59 -21.89
N PHE A 110 -28.01 -6.58 -21.88
CA PHE A 110 -28.85 -6.94 -23.03
C PHE A 110 -30.12 -6.08 -23.14
N GLY A 111 -29.99 -4.76 -22.95
CA GLY A 111 -31.09 -3.81 -23.07
C GLY A 111 -31.00 -2.63 -22.10
N GLU A 112 -32.06 -1.83 -22.07
CA GLU A 112 -32.19 -0.75 -21.08
C GLU A 112 -32.28 -1.33 -19.67
N HIS A 113 -31.58 -0.67 -18.74
CA HIS A 113 -31.56 -1.03 -17.33
C HIS A 113 -32.15 0.09 -16.47
N GLY A 114 -32.64 -0.28 -15.29
CA GLY A 114 -32.98 0.68 -14.26
C GLY A 114 -31.74 1.33 -13.65
N PRO A 115 -31.91 2.24 -12.68
CA PRO A 115 -30.80 2.74 -11.88
C PRO A 115 -30.05 1.56 -11.26
N LEU A 116 -28.72 1.55 -11.41
CA LEU A 116 -27.86 0.53 -10.83
C LEU A 116 -27.63 0.83 -9.34
N GLY A 117 -27.34 -0.23 -8.58
CA GLY A 117 -26.77 -0.13 -7.23
C GLY A 117 -25.24 -0.12 -7.27
N GLU A 118 -24.61 0.02 -6.12
CA GLU A 118 -23.15 0.01 -5.98
C GLU A 118 -22.57 -1.32 -6.50
N THR A 119 -21.46 -1.21 -7.23
CA THR A 119 -20.82 -2.32 -7.95
C THR A 119 -19.37 -2.52 -7.56
N ILE A 120 -18.85 -1.65 -6.70
CA ILE A 120 -17.49 -1.74 -6.17
C ILE A 120 -17.59 -1.77 -4.65
N ASN A 121 -17.16 -2.86 -4.04
CA ASN A 121 -17.10 -3.01 -2.60
C ASN A 121 -15.66 -2.90 -2.12
N VAL A 122 -15.45 -2.15 -1.05
CA VAL A 122 -14.13 -1.98 -0.44
C VAL A 122 -14.20 -2.35 1.03
N THR A 123 -13.41 -3.35 1.42
CA THR A 123 -13.37 -3.87 2.79
C THR A 123 -11.97 -3.71 3.38
N GLY A 124 -11.86 -3.06 4.54
CA GLY A 124 -10.63 -2.96 5.31
C GLY A 124 -10.61 -3.98 6.44
N PHE A 125 -9.48 -4.67 6.62
CA PHE A 125 -9.28 -5.68 7.66
C PHE A 125 -8.21 -5.24 8.67
N ALA A 126 -8.39 -5.64 9.92
CA ALA A 126 -7.38 -5.55 10.97
C ALA A 126 -7.46 -6.77 11.90
N GLY A 127 -6.34 -7.43 12.13
CA GLY A 127 -6.29 -8.67 12.92
C GLY A 127 -7.12 -9.79 12.30
N GLY A 128 -7.24 -9.83 10.97
CA GLY A 128 -8.07 -10.78 10.24
C GLY A 128 -9.58 -10.57 10.36
N SER A 129 -10.05 -9.48 10.98
CA SER A 129 -11.47 -9.11 11.03
C SER A 129 -11.75 -7.92 10.12
N ALA A 130 -12.88 -7.93 9.42
CA ALA A 130 -13.33 -6.77 8.67
C ALA A 130 -13.78 -5.66 9.64
N ILE A 131 -13.24 -4.44 9.47
CA ILE A 131 -13.47 -3.30 10.36
C ILE A 131 -13.93 -2.03 9.64
N ALA A 132 -13.81 -1.97 8.31
CA ALA A 132 -14.19 -0.84 7.49
C ALA A 132 -14.84 -1.32 6.19
N PHE A 133 -15.87 -0.59 5.74
CA PHE A 133 -16.64 -0.91 4.54
C PHE A 133 -16.98 0.38 3.81
N ALA A 134 -16.93 0.34 2.48
CA ALA A 134 -17.41 1.39 1.60
C ALA A 134 -17.85 0.77 0.28
N ASP A 135 -18.93 1.29 -0.28
CA ASP A 135 -19.48 0.85 -1.54
C ASP A 135 -19.48 2.04 -2.51
N PHE A 136 -19.09 1.79 -3.76
CA PHE A 136 -18.98 2.80 -4.80
C PHE A 136 -19.70 2.35 -6.07
N MET A 137 -20.16 3.33 -6.83
CA MET A 137 -20.77 3.11 -8.13
C MET A 137 -19.69 3.16 -9.22
N MET A 138 -19.51 2.07 -9.97
CA MET A 138 -18.79 2.13 -11.23
C MET A 138 -19.63 2.86 -12.28
N SER A 139 -19.00 3.77 -13.01
CA SER A 139 -19.62 4.50 -14.12
C SER A 139 -20.09 3.55 -15.21
N GLY A 140 -21.21 3.85 -15.85
CA GLY A 140 -21.66 3.09 -17.03
C GLY A 140 -20.98 3.52 -18.33
N ASP A 141 -20.24 4.63 -18.30
CA ASP A 141 -19.61 5.21 -19.48
C ASP A 141 -18.24 4.55 -19.73
N TYR A 142 -18.06 4.05 -20.96
CA TYR A 142 -16.82 3.42 -21.38
C TYR A 142 -15.65 4.42 -21.37
N LEU A 143 -14.54 4.03 -20.75
CA LEU A 143 -13.33 4.82 -20.50
C LEU A 143 -13.49 6.00 -19.54
N ASP A 144 -14.53 6.01 -18.71
CA ASP A 144 -14.67 7.02 -17.68
C ASP A 144 -13.67 6.79 -16.54
N SER A 145 -12.90 7.82 -16.20
CA SER A 145 -11.90 7.75 -15.14
C SER A 145 -12.51 8.17 -13.82
N GLN A 146 -12.46 7.27 -12.84
CA GLN A 146 -13.01 7.50 -11.51
C GLN A 146 -11.91 7.44 -10.45
N SER A 147 -12.01 8.30 -9.46
CA SER A 147 -11.10 8.34 -8.32
C SER A 147 -11.90 8.42 -7.03
N PHE A 148 -11.60 7.54 -6.10
CA PHE A 148 -12.32 7.40 -4.84
C PHE A 148 -11.37 7.62 -3.68
N THR A 149 -11.76 8.48 -2.74
CA THR A 149 -11.03 8.69 -1.49
C THR A 149 -11.66 7.85 -0.40
N LEU A 150 -10.85 7.13 0.34
CA LEU A 150 -11.28 6.33 1.48
C LEU A 150 -11.25 7.19 2.75
N GLY A 151 -12.29 7.02 3.57
CA GLY A 151 -12.42 7.76 4.82
C GLY A 151 -11.50 7.25 5.92
N SER A 152 -11.44 7.97 7.04
CA SER A 152 -10.62 7.63 8.21
C SER A 152 -10.95 6.28 8.86
N GLY A 153 -12.03 5.60 8.46
CA GLY A 153 -12.31 4.23 8.87
C GLY A 153 -11.32 3.22 8.30
N PHE A 154 -10.71 3.52 7.15
CA PHE A 154 -9.71 2.68 6.48
C PHE A 154 -8.29 2.95 6.99
N SER A 155 -8.14 2.97 8.32
CA SER A 155 -6.86 3.21 8.99
C SER A 155 -6.38 1.99 9.77
N ALA A 156 -5.07 1.84 9.91
CA ALA A 156 -4.44 0.75 10.66
C ALA A 156 -4.88 -0.66 10.22
N LEU A 157 -4.98 -0.83 8.91
CA LEU A 157 -5.34 -2.07 8.24
C LEU A 157 -4.15 -3.01 8.12
N ASP A 158 -4.39 -4.32 8.18
CA ASP A 158 -3.44 -5.35 7.73
C ASP A 158 -3.75 -5.86 6.31
N ALA A 159 -4.99 -5.68 5.85
CA ALA A 159 -5.42 -5.94 4.49
C ALA A 159 -6.47 -4.95 4.00
N LEU A 160 -6.49 -4.71 2.69
CA LEU A 160 -7.55 -4.01 1.98
C LEU A 160 -8.04 -4.91 0.85
N LEU A 161 -9.34 -5.09 0.72
CA LEU A 161 -9.97 -5.80 -0.38
C LEU A 161 -10.77 -4.79 -1.21
N ILE A 162 -10.52 -4.77 -2.52
CA ILE A 162 -11.34 -4.04 -3.49
C ILE A 162 -11.95 -5.11 -4.39
N GLU A 163 -13.27 -5.13 -4.50
CA GLU A 163 -14.05 -6.10 -5.27
C GLU A 163 -14.99 -5.37 -6.22
N ILE A 164 -15.13 -5.92 -7.43
CA ILE A 164 -16.25 -5.64 -8.29
C ILE A 164 -17.33 -6.69 -8.04
N VAL A 165 -18.57 -6.25 -7.88
CA VAL A 165 -19.72 -7.13 -7.62
C VAL A 165 -20.76 -6.95 -8.71
N TYR A 166 -21.46 -8.04 -9.00
CA TYR A 166 -22.51 -8.05 -9.99
C TYR A 166 -23.59 -7.00 -9.63
N PRO A 167 -23.97 -6.11 -10.57
CA PRO A 167 -24.90 -5.03 -10.30
C PRO A 167 -26.24 -5.53 -9.76
N ALA A 168 -26.62 -5.05 -8.57
CA ALA A 168 -27.92 -5.33 -8.00
C ALA A 168 -29.03 -4.79 -8.92
N ASN A 169 -30.07 -5.61 -9.14
CA ASN A 169 -31.23 -5.27 -9.97
C ASN A 169 -30.96 -5.09 -11.49
N ALA A 170 -29.86 -5.63 -12.00
CA ALA A 170 -29.63 -5.68 -13.43
C ALA A 170 -30.54 -6.71 -14.14
N PRO A 171 -31.19 -6.36 -15.28
CA PRO A 171 -31.71 -7.37 -16.21
C PRO A 171 -30.55 -8.16 -16.85
N TYR A 172 -30.86 -9.20 -17.62
CA TYR A 172 -29.89 -10.05 -18.32
C TYR A 172 -28.70 -9.26 -18.90
N CYS A 173 -27.47 -9.66 -18.57
CA CYS A 173 -26.24 -9.14 -19.18
C CYS A 173 -25.34 -10.28 -19.63
N ASP A 174 -24.37 -9.96 -20.48
CA ASP A 174 -23.31 -10.87 -20.87
C ASP A 174 -22.28 -11.06 -19.74
N ALA A 175 -21.40 -12.03 -19.89
CA ALA A 175 -20.23 -12.21 -19.02
C ALA A 175 -18.99 -11.53 -19.62
N PRO A 176 -18.33 -10.59 -18.93
CA PRO A 176 -18.69 -10.04 -17.62
C PRO A 176 -19.82 -9.02 -17.73
N CYS A 177 -20.59 -8.84 -16.63
CA CYS A 177 -21.68 -7.87 -16.64
C CYS A 177 -21.13 -6.46 -16.50
N GLY A 178 -20.25 -6.26 -15.52
CA GLY A 178 -19.49 -5.05 -15.28
C GLY A 178 -18.01 -5.38 -15.22
N HIS A 179 -17.20 -4.42 -15.68
CA HIS A 179 -15.75 -4.56 -15.69
C HIS A 179 -15.04 -3.22 -15.69
N PHE A 180 -13.85 -3.18 -15.11
CA PHE A 180 -13.00 -2.00 -15.09
C PHE A 180 -11.52 -2.35 -15.09
N ASP A 181 -10.70 -1.36 -15.37
CA ASP A 181 -9.25 -1.40 -15.24
C ASP A 181 -8.84 -0.61 -13.99
N LEU A 182 -8.36 -1.28 -12.94
CA LEU A 182 -7.83 -0.63 -11.74
C LEU A 182 -6.48 -0.01 -12.08
N ASP A 183 -6.39 1.31 -11.95
CA ASP A 183 -5.20 2.10 -12.32
C ASP A 183 -4.22 2.18 -11.16
N SER A 184 -4.71 2.66 -10.01
CA SER A 184 -3.82 2.83 -8.86
C SER A 184 -4.50 2.69 -7.51
N VAL A 185 -3.71 2.25 -6.53
CA VAL A 185 -4.11 2.17 -5.12
C VAL A 185 -3.04 2.83 -4.26
N VAL A 186 -3.44 3.80 -3.43
CA VAL A 186 -2.55 4.57 -2.56
C VAL A 186 -2.70 4.09 -1.12
N LEU A 187 -1.61 3.56 -0.56
CA LEU A 187 -1.53 3.05 0.80
C LEU A 187 -0.45 3.80 1.58
N ALA A 188 -0.75 4.24 2.80
CA ALA A 188 0.19 4.93 3.67
C ALA A 188 0.65 4.00 4.81
N PRO A 189 1.91 3.52 4.81
CA PRO A 189 2.40 2.67 5.89
C PRO A 189 2.40 3.41 7.23
N ILE A 190 1.93 2.74 8.28
CA ILE A 190 2.06 3.23 9.66
C ILE A 190 3.45 2.86 10.15
N VAL A 191 4.38 3.79 10.03
CA VAL A 191 5.73 3.62 10.59
C VAL A 191 5.72 4.04 12.05
N PRO A 192 6.17 3.20 12.99
CA PRO A 192 6.33 3.59 14.38
C PRO A 192 7.24 4.82 14.46
N ALA A 193 6.82 5.86 15.19
CA ALA A 193 7.64 7.03 15.44
C ALA A 193 8.97 6.59 16.08
N VAL A 194 10.06 6.67 15.32
CA VAL A 194 11.40 6.44 15.86
C VAL A 194 11.73 7.65 16.73
N PRO A 195 12.09 7.47 18.01
CA PRO A 195 12.46 8.59 18.87
C PRO A 195 13.63 9.34 18.22
N LEU A 196 13.42 10.61 17.88
CA LEU A 196 14.51 11.48 17.48
C LEU A 196 15.57 11.46 18.60
N PRO A 197 16.87 11.28 18.30
CA PRO A 197 17.89 11.41 19.32
C PRO A 197 17.72 12.79 19.93
N SER A 198 17.46 12.81 21.24
CA SER A 198 17.21 14.02 21.99
C SER A 198 18.39 14.98 21.78
N SER A 199 18.17 16.00 20.96
CA SER A 199 19.16 17.05 20.66
C SER A 199 19.62 17.79 21.93
N MET A 200 18.90 17.64 23.04
CA MET A 200 19.34 18.06 24.38
C MET A 200 20.56 17.29 24.91
N ALA A 201 20.76 16.02 24.55
CA ALA A 201 21.94 15.25 24.96
C ALA A 201 23.24 15.76 24.31
N MET A 202 23.15 16.24 23.06
CA MET A 202 24.27 16.85 22.32
C MET A 202 24.66 18.23 22.88
N LEU A 203 23.69 19.04 23.32
CA LEU A 203 23.97 20.33 23.96
C LEU A 203 24.55 20.18 25.38
N GLY A 204 24.14 19.16 26.14
CA GLY A 204 24.66 18.88 27.48
C GLY A 204 26.14 18.47 27.50
N ALA A 205 26.57 17.66 26.52
CA ALA A 205 27.97 17.23 26.40
C ALA A 205 28.92 18.39 26.01
N ALA A 206 28.47 19.30 25.14
CA ALA A 206 29.24 20.49 24.77
C ALA A 206 29.40 21.48 25.94
N GLY A 207 28.36 21.63 26.78
CA GLY A 207 28.40 22.48 27.96
C GLY A 207 29.44 22.05 29.01
N LEU A 208 29.51 20.75 29.31
CA LEU A 208 30.47 20.20 30.29
C LEU A 208 31.94 20.32 29.83
N ALA A 209 32.21 20.22 28.52
CA ALA A 209 33.54 20.42 27.96
C ALA A 209 34.04 21.87 28.09
N LEU A 210 33.14 22.86 27.93
CA LEU A 210 33.46 24.29 28.06
C LEU A 210 33.74 24.73 29.51
N PHE A 211 33.06 24.15 30.50
CA PHE A 211 33.35 24.43 31.92
C PHE A 211 34.65 23.76 32.42
N GLY A 212 35.03 22.60 31.86
CA GLY A 212 36.30 21.94 32.18
C GLY A 212 37.54 22.74 31.74
N LEU A 213 37.46 23.40 30.58
CA LEU A 213 38.57 24.20 30.04
C LEU A 213 38.79 25.51 30.81
N ARG A 214 37.73 26.10 31.40
CA ARG A 214 37.85 27.32 32.23
C ARG A 214 38.57 27.09 33.56
N LYS A 215 38.48 25.88 34.13
CA LYS A 215 39.13 25.56 35.42
C LYS A 215 40.63 25.27 35.27
N ARG A 216 41.09 24.84 34.10
CA ARG A 216 42.52 24.54 33.84
C ARG A 216 43.37 25.79 33.60
N ARG A 217 42.80 26.87 33.05
CA ARG A 217 43.51 28.14 32.83
C ARG A 217 43.86 28.92 34.10
N ARG A 218 43.19 28.65 35.23
CA ARG A 218 43.49 29.32 36.52
C ARG A 218 44.60 28.67 37.35
N ARG A 219 45.21 27.57 36.88
CA ARG A 219 46.31 26.88 37.59
C ARG A 219 47.70 27.07 36.95
N ILE A 220 47.81 27.86 35.87
CA ILE A 220 49.08 28.07 35.14
C ILE A 220 49.62 29.51 35.33
N SER A 221 48.98 30.31 36.19
CA SER A 221 49.50 31.62 36.60
C SER A 221 49.73 31.62 38.10
N ALA A 222 50.88 31.08 38.50
CA ALA A 222 51.52 31.27 39.81
C ALA A 222 53.01 31.50 39.54
#